data_AF-A0A3N2FBL8-F1
#
_entry.id   AF-A0A3N2FBL8-F1
#
_cell.length_a   1.000
_cell.length_b   1.000
_cell.length_c   1.000
_cell.angle_alpha   90.00
_cell.angle_beta   90.00
_cell.angle_gamma   90.00
#
_symmetry.space_group_name_H-M   'P 1'
#
loop_
_entity.id
_entity.type
_entity.pdbx_description
1 polymer ?
#
loop_
_entity_poly.entity_id
_entity_poly.type
_entity_poly.pdbx_seq_one_letter_code
_entity_poly.pdbx_strand_id
1 'polypeptide(L)'
;MSFRAPGSRRSFITGLALTGAMLIAPVAAAYTVSHPEEGGTWIHGTTGGTVLSSYQHDSRSHKATVFNGEYHRTGCKAAGRDASVSAPARTFEVDSAYYDVC
;
A
#
# COMPACT_ATOMS: atom_id res chain seq x y z
N MET A 1 -25.06 -73.36 15.26
CA MET A 1 -23.77 -72.70 15.63
C MET A 1 -23.10 -72.40 14.28
N SER A 2 -22.84 -71.20 13.78
CA SER A 2 -22.42 -69.95 14.41
C SER A 2 -22.80 -68.76 13.50
N PHE A 3 -22.88 -67.57 14.09
CA PHE A 3 -23.21 -66.27 13.47
C PHE A 3 -21.96 -65.48 13.00
N ARG A 4 -22.22 -64.42 12.19
CA ARG A 4 -21.37 -63.25 11.81
C ARG A 4 -20.44 -63.44 10.60
N ALA A 5 -20.21 -62.45 9.72
CA ALA A 5 -20.32 -60.99 9.85
C ALA A 5 -20.69 -60.28 8.52
N PRO A 6 -21.26 -59.05 8.57
CA PRO A 6 -21.53 -58.23 7.40
C PRO A 6 -20.24 -57.57 6.87
N GLY A 7 -19.94 -57.79 5.59
CA GLY A 7 -18.86 -57.09 4.90
C GLY A 7 -19.20 -55.61 4.71
N SER A 8 -18.63 -54.76 5.56
CA SER A 8 -18.59 -53.31 5.41
C SER A 8 -17.86 -52.94 4.12
N ARG A 9 -18.61 -52.80 3.01
CA ARG A 9 -18.11 -52.20 1.78
C ARG A 9 -18.38 -50.71 1.85
N ARG A 10 -17.39 -50.02 2.40
CA ARG A 10 -17.23 -48.57 2.42
C ARG A 10 -17.61 -48.00 1.04
N SER A 11 -18.75 -47.33 0.94
CA SER A 11 -19.09 -46.57 -0.26
C SER A 11 -18.24 -45.31 -0.26
N PHE A 12 -17.37 -45.24 -1.25
CA PHE A 12 -16.48 -44.13 -1.51
C PHE A 12 -17.30 -42.87 -1.79
N ILE A 13 -17.25 -41.91 -0.88
CA ILE A 13 -17.73 -40.55 -1.12
C ILE A 13 -16.81 -39.94 -2.17
N THR A 14 -17.30 -39.81 -3.40
CA THR A 14 -16.61 -39.10 -4.48
C THR A 14 -16.73 -37.60 -4.22
N GLY A 15 -15.75 -37.05 -3.50
CA GLY A 15 -15.63 -35.62 -3.20
C GLY A 15 -15.15 -34.82 -4.41
N LEU A 16 -15.96 -33.82 -4.77
CA LEU A 16 -15.75 -32.79 -5.78
C LEU A 16 -14.45 -31.99 -5.55
N ALA A 17 -13.67 -31.71 -6.60
CA ALA A 17 -12.60 -30.72 -6.54
C ALA A 17 -12.66 -29.79 -7.77
N LEU A 18 -13.48 -28.74 -7.69
CA LEU A 18 -13.35 -27.57 -8.57
C LEU A 18 -12.16 -26.75 -8.07
N THR A 19 -10.99 -26.89 -8.70
CA THR A 19 -9.87 -25.97 -8.52
C THR A 19 -10.18 -24.67 -9.27
N GLY A 20 -10.84 -23.73 -8.59
CA GLY A 20 -10.98 -22.36 -9.07
C GLY A 20 -9.63 -21.66 -9.02
N ALA A 21 -9.02 -21.42 -10.18
CA ALA A 21 -7.84 -20.57 -10.27
C ALA A 21 -8.26 -19.12 -9.98
N MET A 22 -7.92 -18.62 -8.78
CA MET A 22 -8.04 -17.19 -8.50
C MET A 22 -6.98 -16.46 -9.33
N LEU A 23 -7.42 -15.78 -10.39
CA LEU A 23 -6.58 -14.83 -11.10
C LEU A 23 -6.36 -13.62 -10.19
N ILE A 24 -5.18 -13.51 -9.61
CA ILE A 24 -4.76 -12.31 -8.87
C ILE A 24 -4.37 -11.28 -9.93
N ALA A 25 -5.29 -10.38 -10.27
CA ALA A 25 -4.95 -9.24 -11.12
C ALA A 25 -4.04 -8.28 -10.32
N PRO A 26 -2.90 -7.83 -10.88
CA PRO A 26 -2.07 -6.84 -10.22
C PRO A 26 -2.85 -5.51 -10.17
N VAL A 27 -3.22 -5.06 -8.97
CA VAL A 27 -3.73 -3.71 -8.77
C VAL A 27 -2.54 -2.76 -8.92
N ALA A 28 -2.58 -1.88 -9.93
CA ALA A 28 -1.63 -0.78 -10.01
C ALA A 28 -1.84 0.13 -8.81
N ALA A 29 -0.87 0.18 -7.90
CA ALA A 29 -0.91 1.13 -6.80
C ALA A 29 -0.84 2.55 -7.37
N ALA A 30 -1.79 3.41 -7.03
CA ALA A 30 -1.77 4.82 -7.39
C ALA A 30 -1.40 5.65 -6.16
N TYR A 31 -0.84 6.84 -6.37
CA TYR A 31 -0.66 7.79 -5.28
C TYR A 31 -2.02 8.22 -4.72
N THR A 32 -2.08 8.37 -3.41
CA THR A 32 -3.23 8.87 -2.68
C THR A 32 -3.16 10.39 -2.62
N VAL A 33 -4.30 11.05 -2.84
CA VAL A 33 -4.45 12.49 -2.66
C VAL A 33 -5.26 12.74 -1.40
N SER A 34 -4.79 13.64 -0.54
CA SER A 34 -5.44 14.03 0.71
C SER A 34 -5.43 15.54 0.85
N HIS A 35 -6.41 16.07 1.59
CA HIS A 35 -6.55 17.50 1.87
C HIS A 35 -6.55 17.66 3.40
N PRO A 36 -5.38 17.95 4.00
CA PRO A 36 -5.26 18.13 5.43
C PRO A 36 -6.17 19.26 5.98
N GLU A 37 -6.53 19.18 7.25
CA GLU A 37 -7.46 20.11 7.91
C GLU A 37 -6.92 21.55 7.98
N GLU A 38 -5.60 21.68 8.10
CA GLU A 38 -4.88 22.94 8.09
C GLU A 38 -4.79 23.57 6.69
N GLY A 39 -5.13 22.81 5.64
CA GLY A 39 -5.18 23.23 4.25
C GLY A 39 -4.15 22.55 3.35
N GLY A 40 -4.19 22.93 2.07
CA GLY A 40 -3.31 22.40 1.04
C GLY A 40 -3.73 21.04 0.49
N THR A 41 -2.86 20.49 -0.36
CA THR A 41 -3.05 19.22 -1.04
C THR A 41 -1.81 18.37 -0.84
N TRP A 42 -2.00 17.15 -0.33
CA TRP A 42 -0.93 16.19 -0.10
C TRP A 42 -1.10 14.95 -0.98
N ILE A 43 -0.14 14.72 -1.87
CA ILE A 43 -0.04 13.55 -2.75
C ILE A 43 1.04 12.63 -2.19
N HIS A 44 0.67 11.40 -1.84
CA HIS A 44 1.59 10.48 -1.19
C HIS A 44 1.32 9.01 -1.50
N GLY A 45 2.31 8.17 -1.25
CA GLY A 45 2.18 6.72 -1.33
C GLY A 45 3.29 6.10 -2.16
N THR A 46 3.13 4.82 -2.47
CA THR A 46 4.14 4.01 -3.15
C THR A 46 3.57 3.41 -4.42
N THR A 47 4.22 3.63 -5.55
CA THR A 47 3.86 3.03 -6.84
C THR A 47 5.11 2.73 -7.67
N GLY A 48 5.08 1.63 -8.43
CA GLY A 48 6.16 1.28 -9.35
C GLY A 48 7.56 1.22 -8.72
N GLY A 49 7.66 0.91 -7.42
CA GLY A 49 8.93 0.91 -6.69
C GLY A 49 9.46 2.31 -6.32
N THR A 50 8.61 3.32 -6.30
CA THR A 50 8.93 4.68 -5.84
C THR A 50 7.94 5.11 -4.78
N VAL A 51 8.46 5.64 -3.67
CA VAL A 51 7.68 6.31 -2.63
C VAL A 51 7.75 7.81 -2.87
N LEU A 52 6.59 8.48 -2.83
CA LEU A 52 6.43 9.91 -3.05
C LEU A 52 5.80 10.58 -1.83
N SER A 53 6.26 11.77 -1.53
CA SER A 53 5.53 12.77 -0.74
C SER A 53 5.62 14.12 -1.45
N SER A 54 4.48 14.65 -1.87
CA SER A 54 4.34 15.99 -2.45
C SER A 54 3.25 16.73 -1.71
N TYR A 55 3.61 17.84 -1.09
CA TYR A 55 2.68 18.68 -0.36
C TYR A 55 2.72 20.09 -0.93
N GLN A 56 1.55 20.64 -1.17
CA GLN A 56 1.35 21.99 -1.69
C GLN A 56 0.44 22.74 -0.73
N HIS A 57 0.88 23.90 -0.24
CA HIS A 57 0.07 24.80 0.59
C HIS A 57 0.13 26.23 0.06
N ASP A 58 -1.03 26.86 -0.16
CA ASP A 58 -1.10 28.16 -0.85
C ASP A 58 -0.81 29.37 0.04
N SER A 59 -0.96 29.24 1.36
CA SER A 59 -0.80 30.35 2.30
C SER A 59 0.31 30.18 3.36
N ARG A 60 0.93 29.01 3.46
CA ARG A 60 1.93 28.70 4.51
C ARG A 60 3.15 28.04 3.89
N SER A 61 4.29 28.27 4.52
CA SER A 61 5.51 27.55 4.16
C SER A 61 5.35 26.10 4.56
N HIS A 62 5.93 25.17 3.81
CA HIS A 62 5.67 23.75 4.03
C HIS A 62 6.79 22.88 3.46
N LYS A 63 6.84 21.62 3.85
CA LYS A 63 7.85 20.67 3.41
C LYS A 63 7.25 19.27 3.25
N ALA A 64 7.89 18.46 2.44
CA ALA A 64 7.60 17.05 2.30
C ALA A 64 8.82 16.21 2.68
N THR A 65 8.55 15.03 3.22
CA THR A 65 9.57 14.07 3.64
C THR A 65 9.14 12.66 3.24
N VAL A 66 10.11 11.86 2.83
CA VAL A 66 9.99 10.42 2.61
C VAL A 66 11.01 9.73 3.52
N PHE A 67 10.59 8.65 4.15
CA PHE A 67 11.47 7.76 4.90
C PHE A 67 11.38 6.35 4.34
N ASN A 68 12.50 5.87 3.80
CA ASN A 68 12.66 4.53 3.23
C ASN A 68 13.93 3.87 3.81
N GLY A 69 14.16 4.04 5.12
CA GLY A 69 15.43 3.68 5.77
C GLY A 69 16.44 4.84 5.79
N GLU A 70 16.29 5.82 4.91
CA GLU A 70 16.95 7.12 4.97
C GLU A 70 15.90 8.25 4.89
N TYR A 71 16.23 9.41 5.47
CA TYR A 71 15.38 10.59 5.39
C TYR A 71 15.67 11.41 4.12
N HIS A 72 14.73 11.38 3.19
CA HIS A 72 14.71 12.26 2.03
C HIS A 72 13.72 13.38 2.27
N ARG A 73 14.19 14.63 2.37
CA ARG A 73 13.33 15.77 2.73
C ARG A 73 13.60 16.98 1.86
N THR A 74 12.56 17.75 1.61
CA THR A 74 12.71 19.10 1.11
C THR A 74 13.08 20.05 2.25
N GLY A 75 13.74 21.17 1.94
CA GLY A 75 13.67 22.34 2.82
C GLY A 75 12.24 22.91 2.87
N CYS A 76 11.99 23.84 3.79
CA CYS A 76 10.74 24.61 3.79
C CYS A 76 10.61 25.37 2.47
N LYS A 77 9.55 25.08 1.73
CA LYS A 77 9.14 25.79 0.53
C LYS A 77 8.17 26.89 0.93
N ALA A 78 8.26 28.02 0.23
CA ALA A 78 7.33 29.12 0.42
C ALA A 78 5.92 28.72 -0.03
N ALA A 79 4.94 29.45 0.48
CA ALA A 79 3.54 29.32 0.08
C ALA A 79 3.38 29.36 -1.46
N GLY A 80 2.52 28.52 -2.00
CA GLY A 80 2.27 28.42 -3.45
C GLY A 80 3.35 27.67 -4.24
N ARG A 81 4.40 27.14 -3.60
CA ARG A 81 5.43 26.31 -4.25
C ARG A 81 5.30 24.85 -3.83
N ASP A 82 5.45 23.93 -4.76
CA ASP A 82 5.35 22.50 -4.46
C ASP A 82 6.57 22.02 -3.69
N ALA A 83 6.33 21.36 -2.56
CA ALA A 83 7.32 20.62 -1.81
C ALA A 83 7.18 19.14 -2.17
N SER A 84 7.99 18.67 -3.11
CA SER A 84 7.97 17.28 -3.59
C SER A 84 9.31 16.59 -3.38
N VAL A 85 9.26 15.37 -2.85
CA VAL A 85 10.40 14.47 -2.70
C VAL A 85 9.98 13.03 -2.95
N SER A 86 10.82 12.30 -3.66
CA SER A 86 10.62 10.88 -3.95
C SER A 86 11.88 10.08 -3.67
N ALA A 87 11.72 8.82 -3.30
CA ALA A 87 12.83 7.89 -3.13
C ALA A 87 12.46 6.49 -3.66
N PRO A 88 13.46 5.65 -3.98
CA PRO A 88 13.21 4.25 -4.30
C PRO A 88 12.50 3.56 -3.13
N ALA A 89 11.42 2.86 -3.41
CA ALA A 89 10.71 2.08 -2.41
C ALA A 89 11.50 0.81 -2.08
N ARG A 90 11.40 0.36 -0.83
CA ARG A 90 12.05 -0.86 -0.38
C ARG A 90 11.10 -2.04 -0.49
N THR A 91 11.55 -3.08 -1.21
CA THR A 91 10.74 -4.29 -1.41
C THR A 91 10.50 -4.99 -0.08
N PHE A 92 9.23 -5.34 0.19
CA PHE A 92 8.79 -6.01 1.42
C PHE A 92 8.99 -5.20 2.72
N GLU A 93 9.25 -3.91 2.61
CA GLU A 93 9.32 -3.01 3.75
C GLU A 93 8.24 -1.93 3.66
N VAL A 94 7.96 -1.31 4.81
CA VAL A 94 7.08 -0.14 4.87
C VAL A 94 7.94 1.10 4.72
N ASP A 95 7.62 1.90 3.70
CA ASP A 95 8.14 3.24 3.54
C ASP A 95 7.08 4.23 4.01
N SER A 96 7.52 5.36 4.54
CA SER A 96 6.64 6.39 5.09
C SER A 96 6.76 7.68 4.29
N ALA A 97 5.62 8.30 4.04
CA ALA A 97 5.54 9.65 3.50
C ALA A 97 5.00 10.58 4.59
N TYR A 98 5.62 11.75 4.73
CA TYR A 98 5.22 12.77 5.67
C TYR A 98 5.13 14.11 4.96
N TYR A 99 4.31 14.98 5.51
CA TYR A 99 4.27 16.40 5.21
C TYR A 99 4.31 17.16 6.54
N ASP A 100 4.69 18.43 6.47
CA ASP A 100 4.64 19.30 7.63
C ASP A 100 4.60 20.76 7.17
N VAL A 101 3.99 21.59 8.00
CA VAL A 101 3.90 23.03 7.79
C VAL A 101 5.03 23.69 8.55
N CYS A 102 5.73 24.60 7.87
CA CYS A 102 6.65 25.53 8.49
C CYS A 102 5.87 26.82 8.87
#